data_AF-A0A3M2JI91-F1
#
_entry.id   AF-A0A3M2JI91-F1
#
_cell.length_a   1.000
_cell.length_b   1.000
_cell.length_c   1.000
_cell.angle_alpha   90.00
_cell.angle_beta   90.00
_cell.angle_gamma   90.00
#
_symmetry.space_group_name_H-M   'P 1'
#
loop_
_entity.id
_entity.type
_entity.pdbx_description
1 polymer ?
#
loop_
_entity_poly.entity_id
_entity_poly.type
_entity_poly.pdbx_seq_one_letter_code
_entity_poly.pdbx_strand_id
1 'polypeptide(L)'
;RTAIADDSSEAHRFREAMQEVKGQTDESYRFIEAYRQAEAAENRAVTAEVRRNFARSAQYYQEATQLYRQSIDRRKQQIEGIHTLLENYRQALEQEDLERLKSYQIGRFREEFEATWSRFFRAVSNLRVTMNARSLTFRSGGVRAEVEVQMHYSGAQGGNTPNTWHIELVESAAGIWRVAHH
;
A
#
# COMPACT_ATOMS: atom_id res chain seq x y z
N ARG A 1 -32.76 -32.41 -17.98
CA ARG A 1 -31.51 -32.95 -17.36
C ARG A 1 -30.25 -32.27 -17.89
N THR A 2 -30.28 -31.66 -19.07
CA THR A 2 -29.15 -30.95 -19.70
C THR A 2 -28.77 -29.62 -19.04
N ALA A 3 -29.74 -28.79 -18.60
CA ALA A 3 -29.45 -27.47 -18.00
C ALA A 3 -28.64 -27.52 -16.69
N ILE A 4 -28.91 -28.50 -15.81
CA ILE A 4 -28.20 -28.63 -14.52
C ILE A 4 -26.72 -29.00 -14.71
N ALA A 5 -26.41 -29.78 -15.76
CA ALA A 5 -25.03 -30.16 -16.07
C ALA A 5 -24.24 -28.97 -16.65
N ASP A 6 -24.91 -28.10 -17.41
CA ASP A 6 -24.32 -26.91 -18.00
C ASP A 6 -23.98 -25.87 -16.91
N ASP A 7 -24.94 -25.55 -16.04
CA ASP A 7 -24.76 -24.60 -14.93
C ASP A 7 -23.65 -25.04 -13.95
N SER A 8 -23.55 -26.36 -13.68
CA SER A 8 -22.48 -26.90 -12.83
C SER A 8 -21.10 -26.75 -13.44
N SER A 9 -20.98 -26.84 -14.78
CA SER A 9 -19.72 -26.67 -15.47
C SER A 9 -19.27 -25.21 -15.48
N GLU A 10 -20.23 -24.29 -15.57
CA GLU A 10 -19.99 -22.85 -15.56
C GLU A 10 -19.52 -22.37 -14.18
N ALA A 11 -20.20 -22.79 -13.10
CA ALA A 11 -19.78 -22.48 -11.73
C ALA A 11 -18.34 -22.97 -11.45
N HIS A 12 -17.97 -24.14 -11.97
CA HIS A 12 -16.62 -24.67 -11.84
C HIS A 12 -15.58 -23.79 -12.56
N ARG A 13 -15.84 -23.38 -13.81
CA ARG A 13 -14.94 -22.48 -14.55
C ARG A 13 -14.73 -21.15 -13.83
N PHE A 14 -15.81 -20.55 -13.31
CA PHE A 14 -15.68 -19.30 -12.56
C PHE A 14 -14.94 -19.46 -11.24
N ARG A 15 -15.09 -20.60 -10.55
CA ARG A 15 -14.25 -20.93 -9.40
C ARG A 15 -12.78 -20.98 -9.76
N GLU A 16 -12.41 -21.65 -10.84
CA GLU A 16 -11.01 -21.76 -11.27
C GLU A 16 -10.42 -20.39 -11.60
N ALA A 17 -11.13 -19.58 -12.39
CA ALA A 17 -10.71 -18.22 -12.73
C ALA A 17 -10.59 -17.34 -11.47
N MET A 18 -11.50 -17.49 -10.50
CA MET A 18 -11.42 -16.79 -9.23
C MET A 18 -10.17 -17.19 -8.45
N GLN A 19 -9.89 -18.50 -8.34
CA GLN A 19 -8.72 -19.00 -7.62
C GLN A 19 -7.41 -18.58 -8.28
N GLU A 20 -7.36 -18.52 -9.61
CA GLU A 20 -6.20 -17.99 -10.34
C GLU A 20 -5.91 -16.54 -9.96
N VAL A 21 -6.94 -15.68 -9.93
CA VAL A 21 -6.80 -14.27 -9.52
C VAL A 21 -6.45 -14.17 -8.04
N LYS A 22 -7.13 -14.94 -7.16
CA LYS A 22 -6.86 -14.97 -5.72
C LYS A 22 -5.42 -15.42 -5.42
N GLY A 23 -4.87 -16.33 -6.22
CA GLY A 23 -3.48 -16.79 -6.11
C GLY A 23 -2.42 -15.70 -6.34
N GLN A 24 -2.81 -14.54 -6.89
CA GLN A 24 -1.94 -13.36 -7.05
C GLN A 24 -1.94 -12.44 -5.82
N THR A 25 -2.70 -12.81 -4.78
CA THR A 25 -2.83 -12.05 -3.53
C THR A 25 -2.14 -12.77 -2.38
N ASP A 26 -1.90 -12.05 -1.29
CA ASP A 26 -1.35 -12.58 -0.04
C ASP A 26 -2.15 -12.06 1.17
N GLU A 27 -1.76 -12.47 2.38
CA GLU A 27 -2.48 -12.10 3.61
C GLU A 27 -2.55 -10.59 3.85
N SER A 28 -1.63 -9.79 3.29
CA SER A 28 -1.67 -8.33 3.43
C SER A 28 -2.90 -7.71 2.77
N TYR A 29 -3.51 -8.39 1.79
CA TYR A 29 -4.68 -7.90 1.08
C TYR A 29 -5.94 -7.83 1.94
N ARG A 30 -6.00 -8.54 3.06
CA ARG A 30 -7.15 -8.50 4.00
C ARG A 30 -7.49 -7.10 4.52
N PHE A 31 -6.53 -6.17 4.46
CA PHE A 31 -6.73 -4.78 4.85
C PHE A 31 -7.40 -3.94 3.75
N ILE A 32 -7.57 -4.48 2.54
CA ILE A 32 -8.31 -3.87 1.44
C ILE A 32 -9.77 -4.31 1.52
N GLU A 33 -10.69 -3.34 1.54
CA GLU A 33 -12.13 -3.60 1.62
C GLU A 33 -12.62 -4.52 0.49
N ALA A 34 -12.21 -4.28 -0.76
CA ALA A 34 -12.58 -5.11 -1.90
C ALA A 34 -12.17 -6.58 -1.71
N TYR A 35 -11.03 -6.86 -1.06
CA TYR A 35 -10.60 -8.23 -0.78
C TYR A 35 -11.55 -8.92 0.21
N ARG A 36 -11.93 -8.23 1.30
CA ARG A 36 -12.89 -8.77 2.27
C ARG A 36 -14.26 -9.01 1.65
N GLN A 37 -14.68 -8.15 0.74
CA GLN A 37 -15.91 -8.35 -0.03
C GLN A 37 -15.78 -9.56 -0.97
N ALA A 38 -14.62 -9.76 -1.59
CA ALA A 38 -14.36 -10.93 -2.44
C ALA A 38 -14.47 -12.25 -1.65
N GLU A 39 -13.88 -12.33 -0.45
CA GLU A 39 -14.02 -13.49 0.44
C GLU A 39 -15.48 -13.74 0.85
N ALA A 40 -16.23 -12.68 1.14
CA ALA A 40 -17.65 -12.79 1.44
C ALA A 40 -18.45 -13.32 0.23
N ALA A 41 -18.17 -12.86 -0.98
CA ALA A 41 -18.78 -13.35 -2.21
C ALA A 41 -18.41 -14.81 -2.50
N GLU A 42 -17.14 -15.20 -2.33
CA GLU A 42 -16.68 -16.60 -2.43
C GLU A 42 -17.46 -17.52 -1.49
N ASN A 43 -17.63 -17.12 -0.22
CA ASN A 43 -18.39 -17.89 0.77
C ASN A 43 -19.87 -18.06 0.36
N ARG A 44 -20.47 -17.04 -0.26
CA ARG A 44 -21.83 -17.13 -0.83
C ARG A 44 -21.87 -18.10 -2.02
N ALA A 45 -20.85 -18.10 -2.88
CA ALA A 45 -20.73 -19.03 -4.01
C ALA A 45 -20.67 -20.48 -3.54
N VAL A 46 -19.79 -20.79 -2.59
CA VAL A 46 -19.66 -22.11 -1.97
C VAL A 46 -21.00 -22.56 -1.35
N THR A 47 -21.67 -21.66 -0.62
CA THR A 47 -22.98 -21.96 -0.03
C THR A 47 -24.04 -22.27 -1.10
N ALA A 48 -24.03 -21.56 -2.23
CA ALA A 48 -24.94 -21.79 -3.34
C ALA A 48 -24.69 -23.16 -4.00
N GLU A 49 -23.43 -23.59 -4.16
CA GLU A 49 -23.11 -24.93 -4.68
C GLU A 49 -23.56 -26.06 -3.75
N VAL A 50 -23.35 -25.91 -2.44
CA VAL A 50 -23.82 -26.90 -1.45
C VAL A 50 -25.33 -27.08 -1.57
N ARG A 51 -26.06 -26.00 -1.89
CA ARG A 51 -27.50 -26.01 -2.17
C ARG A 51 -27.86 -26.41 -3.60
N ARG A 52 -26.88 -26.82 -4.41
CA ARG A 52 -27.00 -27.17 -5.84
C ARG A 52 -27.60 -26.07 -6.71
N ASN A 53 -27.43 -24.81 -6.32
CA ASN A 53 -27.81 -23.64 -7.10
C ASN A 53 -26.59 -23.10 -7.86
N PHE A 54 -26.24 -23.81 -8.93
CA PHE A 54 -25.00 -23.55 -9.67
C PHE A 54 -25.02 -22.23 -10.44
N ALA A 55 -26.15 -21.83 -11.02
CA ALA A 55 -26.29 -20.52 -11.66
C ALA A 55 -25.98 -19.36 -10.67
N ARG A 56 -26.45 -19.47 -9.42
CA ARG A 56 -26.16 -18.47 -8.39
C ARG A 56 -24.73 -18.56 -7.87
N SER A 57 -24.16 -19.77 -7.81
CA SER A 57 -22.74 -19.95 -7.51
C SER A 57 -21.85 -19.26 -8.55
N ALA A 58 -22.11 -19.48 -9.83
CA ALA A 58 -21.39 -18.86 -10.94
C ALA A 58 -21.38 -17.33 -10.82
N GLN A 59 -22.55 -16.73 -10.56
CA GLN A 59 -22.67 -15.28 -10.33
C GLN A 59 -21.79 -14.79 -9.17
N TYR A 60 -21.81 -15.48 -8.03
CA TYR A 60 -21.00 -15.10 -6.89
C TYR A 60 -19.50 -15.32 -7.11
N TYR A 61 -19.08 -16.35 -7.85
CA TYR A 61 -17.67 -16.50 -8.24
C TYR A 61 -17.22 -15.41 -9.20
N GLN A 62 -18.08 -14.99 -10.13
CA GLN A 62 -17.78 -13.86 -11.01
C GLN A 62 -17.65 -12.55 -10.22
N GLU A 63 -18.55 -12.29 -9.26
CA GLU A 63 -18.47 -11.15 -8.33
C GLU A 63 -17.15 -11.18 -7.54
N ALA A 64 -16.82 -12.32 -6.91
CA ALA A 64 -15.58 -12.50 -6.16
C ALA A 64 -14.34 -12.25 -7.03
N THR A 65 -14.34 -12.75 -8.28
CA THR A 65 -13.23 -12.54 -9.23
C THR A 65 -13.01 -11.05 -9.51
N GLN A 66 -14.08 -10.30 -9.75
CA GLN A 66 -13.99 -8.85 -10.00
C GLN A 66 -13.44 -8.12 -8.78
N LEU A 67 -13.90 -8.47 -7.58
CA LEU A 67 -13.46 -7.87 -6.32
C LEU A 67 -11.98 -8.20 -6.01
N TYR A 68 -11.51 -9.42 -6.28
CA TYR A 68 -10.09 -9.75 -6.16
C TYR A 68 -9.24 -8.92 -7.13
N ARG A 69 -9.66 -8.73 -8.38
CA ARG A 69 -8.96 -7.85 -9.34
C ARG A 69 -8.91 -6.40 -8.85
N GLN A 70 -10.03 -5.87 -8.38
CA GLN A 70 -10.09 -4.53 -7.79
C GLN A 70 -9.14 -4.39 -6.59
N SER A 71 -8.99 -5.44 -5.78
CA SER A 71 -8.05 -5.43 -4.65
C SER A 71 -6.59 -5.39 -5.12
N ILE A 72 -6.25 -6.09 -6.20
CA ILE A 72 -4.92 -6.07 -6.86
C ILE A 72 -4.62 -4.67 -7.39
N ASP A 73 -5.56 -4.07 -8.11
CA ASP A 73 -5.39 -2.72 -8.64
C ASP A 73 -5.26 -1.69 -7.51
N ARG A 74 -6.06 -1.84 -6.45
CA ARG A 74 -5.95 -0.99 -5.27
C ARG A 74 -4.58 -1.12 -4.60
N ARG A 75 -4.05 -2.34 -4.45
CA ARG A 75 -2.71 -2.55 -3.88
C ARG A 75 -1.64 -1.84 -4.72
N LYS A 76 -1.69 -1.95 -6.05
CA LYS A 76 -0.75 -1.26 -6.94
C LYS A 76 -0.79 0.26 -6.74
N GLN A 77 -1.98 0.85 -6.71
CA GLN A 77 -2.15 2.28 -6.44
C GLN A 77 -1.59 2.71 -5.09
N GLN A 78 -1.74 1.89 -4.04
CA GLN A 78 -1.16 2.19 -2.73
C GLN A 78 0.37 2.20 -2.77
N ILE A 79 0.98 1.24 -3.45
CA ILE A 79 2.44 1.17 -3.62
C ILE A 79 2.96 2.38 -4.42
N GLU A 80 2.30 2.71 -5.54
CA GLU A 80 2.64 3.88 -6.35
C GLU A 80 2.52 5.20 -5.56
N GLY A 81 1.47 5.33 -4.75
CA GLY A 81 1.27 6.49 -3.88
C GLY A 81 2.36 6.61 -2.80
N ILE A 82 2.79 5.50 -2.21
CA ILE A 82 3.91 5.47 -1.25
C ILE A 82 5.21 5.87 -1.95
N HIS A 83 5.50 5.32 -3.13
CA HIS A 83 6.69 5.69 -3.89
C HIS A 83 6.71 7.19 -4.22
N THR A 84 5.56 7.73 -4.65
CA THR A 84 5.41 9.15 -4.94
C THR A 84 5.64 10.00 -3.69
N LEU A 85 5.13 9.60 -2.53
CA LEU A 85 5.39 10.29 -1.27
C LEU A 85 6.89 10.28 -0.93
N LEU A 86 7.55 9.12 -0.99
CA LEU A 86 8.97 9.01 -0.65
C LEU A 86 9.85 9.82 -1.59
N GLU A 87 9.54 9.83 -2.89
CA GLU A 87 10.26 10.66 -3.87
C GLU A 87 10.07 12.15 -3.61
N ASN A 88 8.84 12.58 -3.31
CA ASN A 88 8.56 13.96 -2.93
C ASN A 88 9.26 14.37 -1.63
N TYR A 89 9.32 13.46 -0.65
CA TYR A 89 10.01 13.67 0.62
C TYR A 89 11.53 13.80 0.39
N ARG A 90 12.11 12.93 -0.43
CA ARG A 90 13.51 12.97 -0.88
C ARG A 90 13.85 14.31 -1.54
N GLN A 91 13.03 14.77 -2.48
CA GLN A 91 13.22 16.06 -3.14
C GLN A 91 13.17 17.24 -2.16
N ALA A 92 12.22 17.22 -1.22
CA ALA A 92 12.13 18.27 -0.21
C ALA A 92 13.35 18.29 0.73
N LEU A 93 13.93 17.12 1.04
CA LEU A 93 15.19 17.04 1.76
C LEU A 93 16.33 17.68 0.96
N GLU A 94 16.53 17.28 -0.30
CA GLU A 94 17.62 17.80 -1.15
C GLU A 94 17.50 19.30 -1.46
N GLN A 95 16.26 19.82 -1.50
CA GLN A 95 15.97 21.24 -1.68
C GLN A 95 16.05 22.04 -0.37
N GLU A 96 16.31 21.37 0.75
CA GLU A 96 16.34 21.98 2.09
C GLU A 96 15.01 22.69 2.44
N ASP A 97 13.89 22.21 1.86
CA ASP A 97 12.56 22.81 1.95
C ASP A 97 11.78 22.23 3.15
N LEU A 98 12.00 22.85 4.31
CA LEU A 98 11.40 22.43 5.57
C LEU A 98 9.88 22.54 5.59
N GLU A 99 9.31 23.56 4.95
CA GLU A 99 7.84 23.74 4.90
C GLU A 99 7.19 22.65 4.05
N ARG A 100 7.84 22.26 2.95
CA ARG A 100 7.39 21.12 2.15
C ARG A 100 7.50 19.80 2.92
N LEU A 101 8.56 19.56 3.69
CA LEU A 101 8.66 18.39 4.57
C LEU A 101 7.54 18.35 5.61
N LYS A 102 7.21 19.49 6.20
CA LYS A 102 6.10 19.63 7.16
C LYS A 102 4.77 19.26 6.53
N SER A 103 4.54 19.64 5.27
CA SER A 103 3.29 19.33 4.56
C SER A 103 3.04 17.83 4.35
N TYR A 104 4.10 17.01 4.36
CA TYR A 104 4.01 15.56 4.22
C TYR A 104 3.72 14.84 5.53
N GLN A 105 3.76 15.51 6.68
CA GLN A 105 3.48 14.87 7.97
C GLN A 105 2.01 15.00 8.38
N ILE A 106 1.50 14.02 9.12
CA ILE A 106 0.21 14.10 9.81
C ILE A 106 0.45 14.56 11.25
N GLY A 107 -0.31 15.55 11.68
CA GLY A 107 -0.25 16.08 13.04
C GLY A 107 0.78 17.21 13.19
N ARG A 108 1.07 17.58 14.43
CA ARG A 108 2.01 18.68 14.72
C ARG A 108 3.43 18.19 14.48
N PHE A 109 4.10 18.79 13.50
CA PHE A 109 5.54 18.66 13.33
C PHE A 109 6.20 19.08 14.65
N ARG A 110 6.93 18.16 15.30
CA ARG A 110 7.50 18.43 16.62
C ARG A 110 8.53 19.55 16.49
N GLU A 111 8.47 20.53 17.38
CA GLU A 111 9.41 21.68 17.38
C GLU A 111 10.87 21.23 17.46
N GLU A 112 11.14 20.14 18.18
CA GLU A 112 12.46 19.49 18.26
C GLU A 112 12.95 18.97 16.90
N PHE A 113 12.03 18.41 16.10
CA PHE A 113 12.34 17.90 14.75
C PHE A 113 12.59 19.06 13.78
N GLU A 114 11.82 20.15 13.88
CA GLU A 114 12.04 21.39 13.14
C GLU A 114 13.39 22.02 13.44
N ALA A 115 13.74 22.14 14.72
CA ALA A 115 15.03 22.67 15.15
C ALA A 115 16.20 21.79 14.66
N THR A 116 16.02 20.47 14.67
CA THR A 116 17.03 19.51 14.19
C THR A 116 17.29 19.67 12.70
N TRP A 117 16.25 19.66 11.87
CA TRP A 117 16.38 19.84 10.42
C TRP A 117 16.87 21.22 10.04
N SER A 118 16.36 22.27 10.69
CA SER A 118 16.84 23.64 10.47
C SER A 118 18.33 23.79 10.75
N ARG A 119 18.83 23.17 11.83
CA ARG A 119 20.26 23.18 12.16
C ARG A 119 21.06 22.37 11.16
N PHE A 120 20.56 21.20 10.75
CA PHE A 120 21.20 20.35 9.76
C PHE A 120 21.35 21.06 8.41
N PHE A 121 20.27 21.61 7.85
CA PHE A 121 20.30 22.33 6.56
C PHE A 121 21.24 23.53 6.57
N ARG A 122 21.36 24.27 7.69
CA ARG A 122 22.36 25.35 7.81
C ARG A 122 23.81 24.88 7.84
N ALA A 123 24.06 23.61 8.15
CA ALA A 123 25.39 23.06 8.36
C ALA A 123 25.90 22.22 7.16
N VAL A 124 25.02 21.94 6.19
CA VAL A 124 25.33 21.10 5.03
C VAL A 124 25.10 21.87 3.73
N SER A 125 25.64 21.32 2.64
CA SER A 125 25.46 21.80 1.28
C SER A 125 25.58 20.61 0.32
N ASN A 126 25.01 20.73 -0.89
CA ASN A 126 25.01 19.67 -1.90
C ASN A 126 24.42 18.35 -1.37
N LEU A 127 23.36 18.43 -0.56
CA LEU A 127 22.69 17.26 -0.02
C LEU A 127 22.08 16.43 -1.16
N ARG A 128 22.44 15.16 -1.21
CA ARG A 128 21.82 14.12 -2.03
C ARG A 128 21.30 13.03 -1.13
N VAL A 129 20.08 12.58 -1.40
CA VAL A 129 19.40 11.58 -0.59
C VAL A 129 18.97 10.43 -1.48
N THR A 130 19.29 9.21 -1.08
CA THR A 130 18.70 7.98 -1.60
C THR A 130 17.71 7.46 -0.58
N MET A 131 16.47 7.18 -0.99
CA MET A 131 15.44 6.59 -0.14
C MET A 131 14.90 5.32 -0.80
N ASN A 132 15.04 4.18 -0.12
CA ASN A 132 14.58 2.88 -0.63
C ASN A 132 13.66 2.23 0.39
N ALA A 133 12.40 1.97 0.01
CA ALA A 133 11.50 1.16 0.83
C ALA A 133 11.95 -0.31 0.80
N ARG A 134 12.51 -0.80 1.92
CA ARG A 134 12.95 -2.19 2.07
C ARG A 134 11.77 -3.13 2.29
N SER A 135 10.79 -2.69 3.07
CA SER A 135 9.59 -3.48 3.36
C SER A 135 8.39 -2.58 3.59
N LEU A 136 7.21 -3.10 3.22
CA LEU A 136 5.91 -2.47 3.45
C LEU A 136 5.02 -3.45 4.22
N THR A 137 4.63 -3.08 5.42
CA THR A 137 3.70 -3.85 6.26
C THR A 137 2.36 -3.15 6.30
N PHE A 138 1.37 -3.69 5.61
CA PHE A 138 0.00 -3.19 5.61
C PHE A 138 -0.72 -3.61 6.89
N ARG A 139 -1.48 -2.69 7.50
CA ARG A 139 -2.22 -2.91 8.75
C ARG A 139 -3.53 -2.13 8.75
N SER A 140 -4.38 -2.38 9.74
CA SER A 140 -5.57 -1.55 9.97
C SER A 140 -5.14 -0.11 10.27
N GLY A 141 -5.54 0.84 9.42
CA GLY A 141 -5.26 2.27 9.60
C GLY A 141 -3.98 2.78 8.93
N GLY A 142 -3.22 1.98 8.19
CA GLY A 142 -2.09 2.49 7.40
C GLY A 142 -1.08 1.43 6.96
N VAL A 143 0.12 1.91 6.65
CA VAL A 143 1.25 1.10 6.19
C VAL A 143 2.47 1.49 7.00
N ARG A 144 3.15 0.51 7.58
CA ARG A 144 4.49 0.73 8.14
C ARG A 144 5.52 0.45 7.06
N ALA A 145 6.31 1.44 6.70
CA ALA A 145 7.40 1.31 5.76
C ALA A 145 8.73 1.29 6.51
N GLU A 146 9.57 0.30 6.21
CA GLU A 146 10.99 0.38 6.54
C GLU A 146 11.71 1.01 5.35
N VAL A 147 12.27 2.20 5.55
CA VAL A 147 12.91 2.98 4.50
C VAL A 147 14.39 3.12 4.84
N GLU A 148 15.24 2.59 3.99
CA GLU A 148 16.67 2.87 4.04
C GLU A 148 16.92 4.25 3.44
N VAL A 149 17.62 5.10 4.20
CA VAL A 149 17.96 6.45 3.79
C VAL A 149 19.46 6.65 3.85
N GLN A 150 20.03 7.01 2.71
CA GLN A 150 21.44 7.34 2.58
C GLN A 150 21.54 8.81 2.21
N MET A 151 22.31 9.57 2.99
CA MET A 151 22.53 10.99 2.75
C MET A 151 24.00 11.23 2.44
N HIS A 152 24.24 11.94 1.35
CA HIS A 152 25.55 12.40 0.92
C HIS A 152 25.54 13.92 0.92
N TYR A 153 26.42 14.56 1.67
CA TYR A 153 26.48 16.01 1.74
C TYR A 153 27.90 16.53 2.02
N SER A 154 28.12 17.80 1.74
CA SER A 154 29.34 18.54 2.08
C SER A 154 29.09 19.43 3.30
N GLY A 155 29.98 19.42 4.30
CA GLY A 155 29.81 20.23 5.51
C GLY A 155 30.75 19.83 6.64
N ALA A 156 30.61 20.48 7.81
CA ALA A 156 31.53 20.35 8.95
C ALA A 156 31.69 18.91 9.50
N GLN A 157 30.78 18.00 9.17
CA GLN A 157 30.82 16.60 9.61
C GLN A 157 30.96 15.58 8.47
N GLY A 158 31.14 16.01 7.21
CA GLY A 158 31.41 15.13 6.05
C GLY A 158 30.72 13.77 6.13
N GLY A 159 29.38 13.74 6.10
CA GLY A 159 28.63 12.54 6.43
C GLY A 159 28.23 11.76 5.20
N ASN A 160 28.71 10.52 5.11
CA ASN A 160 28.15 9.47 4.29
C ASN A 160 27.72 8.33 5.22
N THR A 161 26.63 8.56 5.97
CA THR A 161 26.14 7.60 6.97
C THR A 161 24.80 7.03 6.51
N PRO A 162 24.73 5.73 6.16
CA PRO A 162 23.46 5.09 5.92
C PRO A 162 22.67 5.00 7.23
N ASN A 163 21.41 5.42 7.19
CA ASN A 163 20.47 5.33 8.30
C ASN A 163 19.24 4.53 7.85
N THR A 164 18.70 3.69 8.73
CA THR A 164 17.40 3.06 8.50
C THR A 164 16.34 3.85 9.25
N TRP A 165 15.29 4.27 8.53
CA TRP A 165 14.15 4.98 9.06
C TRP A 165 12.94 4.05 9.09
N HIS A 166 12.23 4.04 10.22
CA HIS A 166 10.96 3.34 10.33
C HIS A 166 9.83 4.36 10.24
N ILE A 167 9.22 4.45 9.07
CA ILE A 167 8.23 5.48 8.76
C ILE A 167 6.84 4.86 8.80
N GLU A 168 5.97 5.44 9.61
CA GLU A 168 4.55 5.11 9.55
C GLU A 168 3.88 5.98 8.50
N LEU A 169 3.29 5.34 7.50
CA LEU A 169 2.59 5.97 6.39
C LEU A 169 1.09 5.75 6.53
N VAL A 170 0.33 6.78 6.27
CA VAL A 170 -1.12 6.72 6.30
C VAL A 170 -1.69 7.38 5.06
N GLU A 171 -2.73 6.75 4.54
CA GLU A 171 -3.45 7.25 3.38
C GLU A 171 -4.72 7.93 3.87
N SER A 172 -4.92 9.17 3.42
CA SER A 172 -6.19 9.87 3.64
C SER A 172 -7.30 9.27 2.79
N ALA A 173 -8.56 9.61 3.10
CA ALA A 173 -9.71 9.22 2.27
C ALA A 173 -9.61 9.71 0.82
N ALA A 174 -8.82 10.76 0.55
CA ALA A 174 -8.57 11.29 -0.79
C ALA A 174 -7.43 10.55 -1.54
N GLY A 175 -6.88 9.47 -0.98
CA GLY A 175 -5.76 8.73 -1.59
C GLY A 175 -4.40 9.41 -1.42
N ILE A 176 -4.31 10.49 -0.63
CA ILE A 176 -3.06 11.20 -0.38
C ILE A 176 -2.32 10.51 0.77
N TRP A 177 -1.08 10.09 0.51
CA TRP A 177 -0.18 9.50 1.50
C TRP A 177 0.57 10.56 2.29
N ARG A 178 0.73 10.31 3.59
CA ARG A 178 1.47 11.17 4.51
C ARG A 178 2.23 10.34 5.55
N VAL A 179 3.26 10.95 6.14
CA VAL A 179 4.07 10.39 7.24
C VAL A 179 3.38 10.69 8.57
N ALA A 180 2.93 9.67 9.29
CA ALA A 180 2.33 9.82 10.62
C ALA A 180 3.38 9.79 11.74
N HIS A 181 4.46 9.04 11.56
CA HIS A 181 5.54 8.91 12.55
C HIS A 181 6.86 8.62 11.84
N HIS A 182 7.94 9.13 12.42
CA HIS A 182 9.32 8.93 12.00
C HIS A 182 10.20 8.57 13.20
#